data_AF-A0AAP8HUT9-F1
#
_entry.id   AF-A0AAP8HUT9-F1
#
_cell.length_a   1.000
_cell.length_b   1.000
_cell.length_c   1.000
_cell.angle_alpha   90.00
_cell.angle_beta   90.00
_cell.angle_gamma   90.00
#
_symmetry.space_group_name_H-M   'P 1'
#
loop_
_entity.id
_entity.type
_entity.pdbx_description
1 polymer ?
#
loop_
_entity_poly.entity_id
_entity_poly.type
_entity_poly.pdbx_seq_one_letter_code
_entity_poly.pdbx_strand_id
1 'polypeptide(L)'
;MRDAATPSSLTERTNIAIGAALAGRKRGAFTPLLFAGPAVIASIAYMDPGNFATNIQAGAKYGYSLLWVVVMANLIAMLFQALSAKLGIVTNRNLAEMCRDQFSRPVVIGMWLLSEVAAMATDLAEFLGGAIALALLFHMP
;
A
#
# COMPACT_ATOMS: atom_id res chain seq x y z
N MET A 1 1.32 -1.75 -42.72
CA MET A 1 2.44 -2.00 -41.80
C MET A 1 2.25 -1.09 -40.61
N ARG A 2 1.95 -1.62 -39.41
CA ARG A 2 1.71 -0.82 -38.21
C ARG A 2 3.05 -0.61 -37.49
N ASP A 3 3.41 0.66 -37.31
CA ASP A 3 4.61 1.08 -36.59
C ASP A 3 4.60 0.55 -35.15
N ALA A 4 5.52 -0.37 -34.85
CA ALA A 4 5.78 -0.82 -33.49
C ALA A 4 6.58 0.28 -32.78
N ALA A 5 5.86 1.18 -32.10
CA ALA A 5 6.47 2.26 -31.31
C ALA A 5 7.44 1.67 -30.27
N THR A 6 8.72 2.02 -30.39
CA THR A 6 9.76 1.68 -29.41
C THR A 6 9.41 2.37 -28.09
N PRO A 7 9.27 1.63 -26.97
CA PRO A 7 8.83 2.23 -25.70
C PRO A 7 9.83 3.30 -25.25
N SER A 8 9.28 4.50 -25.07
CA SER A 8 9.99 5.78 -25.00
C SER A 8 10.47 6.11 -23.59
N SER A 9 9.82 5.56 -22.56
CA SER A 9 10.16 5.80 -21.16
C SER A 9 10.48 4.51 -20.39
N LEU A 10 11.29 4.62 -19.33
CA LEU A 10 11.58 3.51 -18.42
C LEU A 10 10.30 2.96 -17.76
N THR A 11 9.34 3.83 -17.44
CA THR A 11 8.03 3.47 -16.89
C THR A 11 7.22 2.62 -17.86
N GLU A 12 7.19 3.00 -19.14
CA GLU A 12 6.46 2.28 -20.19
C GLU A 12 7.05 0.87 -20.41
N ARG A 13 8.38 0.75 -20.37
CA ARG A 13 9.07 -0.55 -20.43
C ARG A 13 8.74 -1.44 -19.23
N THR A 14 8.71 -0.86 -18.03
CA THR A 14 8.35 -1.58 -16.79
C THR A 14 6.90 -2.05 -16.83
N ASN A 15 5.96 -1.19 -17.27
CA ASN A 15 4.55 -1.56 -17.40
C ASN A 15 4.34 -2.69 -18.42
N ILE A 16 5.00 -2.64 -19.58
CA ILE A 16 4.95 -3.71 -20.59
C ILE A 16 5.54 -5.01 -20.05
N ALA A 17 6.66 -4.93 -19.32
CA ALA A 17 7.31 -6.11 -18.73
C ALA A 17 6.49 -6.73 -17.60
N ILE A 18 5.86 -5.91 -16.74
CA ILE A 18 4.91 -6.35 -15.71
C ILE A 18 3.69 -7.01 -16.37
N GLY A 19 3.10 -6.39 -17.40
CA GLY A 19 1.98 -6.95 -18.15
C GLY A 19 2.31 -8.28 -18.82
N ALA A 20 3.53 -8.43 -19.36
CA ALA A 20 4.01 -9.68 -19.95
C ALA A 20 4.24 -10.78 -18.89
N ALA A 21 4.71 -10.42 -17.69
CA ALA A 21 4.82 -11.33 -16.55
C ALA A 21 3.45 -11.80 -16.05
N LEU A 22 2.50 -10.89 -15.88
CA LEU A 22 1.12 -11.18 -15.47
C LEU A 22 0.38 -12.07 -16.49
N ALA A 23 0.63 -11.86 -17.79
CA ALA A 23 0.09 -12.69 -18.86
C ALA A 23 0.78 -14.07 -18.98
N GLY A 24 1.71 -14.42 -18.08
CA GLY A 24 2.43 -15.70 -18.09
C GLY A 24 3.45 -15.85 -19.23
N ARG A 25 3.71 -14.79 -20.02
CA ARG A 25 4.61 -14.83 -21.18
C ARG A 25 6.09 -14.71 -20.81
N LYS A 26 6.41 -14.26 -19.59
CA LYS A 26 7.77 -14.29 -19.02
C LYS A 26 7.77 -14.94 -17.64
N ARG A 27 8.45 -16.08 -17.52
CA ARG A 27 8.70 -16.79 -16.26
C ARG A 27 10.21 -16.94 -16.07
N GLY A 28 10.85 -15.95 -15.47
CA GLY A 28 12.25 -15.99 -15.07
C GLY A 28 12.39 -15.80 -13.56
N ALA A 29 13.51 -16.24 -12.99
CA ALA A 29 13.79 -16.07 -11.55
C ALA A 29 13.78 -14.59 -11.09
N PHE A 30 14.04 -13.66 -12.02
CA PHE A 30 14.03 -12.21 -11.76
C PHE A 30 12.67 -11.53 -12.04
N THR A 31 11.68 -12.26 -12.57
CA THR A 31 10.32 -11.73 -12.78
C THR A 31 9.68 -11.16 -11.50
N PRO A 32 9.79 -11.78 -10.30
CA PRO A 32 9.25 -11.18 -9.08
C PRO A 32 9.88 -9.82 -8.70
N LEU A 33 11.13 -9.52 -9.10
CA LEU A 33 11.74 -8.22 -8.81
C LEU A 33 11.04 -7.06 -9.52
N LEU A 34 10.35 -7.29 -10.64
CA LEU A 34 9.56 -6.24 -11.29
C LEU A 34 8.39 -5.74 -10.43
N PHE A 35 7.91 -6.56 -9.49
CA PHE A 35 6.83 -6.20 -8.57
C PHE A 35 7.35 -5.62 -7.25
N ALA A 36 8.67 -5.56 -7.06
CA ALA A 36 9.28 -5.06 -5.82
C ALA A 36 8.91 -3.59 -5.56
N GLY A 37 8.87 -2.73 -6.59
CA GLY A 37 8.51 -1.31 -6.44
C GLY A 37 7.12 -1.11 -5.84
N PRO A 38 6.05 -1.63 -6.47
CA PRO A 38 4.69 -1.59 -5.90
C PRO A 38 4.60 -2.27 -4.53
N ALA A 39 5.26 -3.40 -4.32
CA ALA A 39 5.24 -4.13 -3.06
C ALA A 39 5.91 -3.35 -1.91
N VAL A 40 7.00 -2.63 -2.19
CA VAL A 40 7.69 -1.79 -1.21
C VAL A 40 6.83 -0.59 -0.82
N ILE A 41 6.21 0.10 -1.79
CA ILE A 41 5.30 1.21 -1.49
C ILE A 41 4.14 0.75 -0.61
N ALA A 42 3.55 -0.41 -0.93
CA ALA A 42 2.47 -0.99 -0.13
C ALA A 42 2.94 -1.43 1.28
N SER A 43 4.18 -1.89 1.42
CA SER A 43 4.74 -2.35 2.70
C SER A 43 5.12 -1.19 3.62
N ILE A 44 5.64 -0.09 3.07
CA ILE A 44 6.01 1.11 3.84
C ILE A 44 4.77 1.70 4.54
N ALA A 45 3.61 1.68 3.88
CA ALA A 45 2.35 2.14 4.48
C ALA A 45 1.90 1.36 5.73
N TYR A 46 2.45 0.15 5.97
CA TYR A 46 2.19 -0.64 7.18
C TYR A 46 3.29 -0.51 8.24
N MET A 47 4.42 0.10 7.90
CA MET A 47 5.54 0.40 8.79
C MET A 47 5.53 1.88 9.19
N ASP A 48 4.35 2.43 9.47
CA ASP A 48 4.18 3.81 9.88
C ASP A 48 4.51 4.00 11.38
N PRO A 49 4.91 5.21 11.80
CA PRO A 49 5.21 5.51 13.21
C PRO A 49 4.05 5.22 14.17
N GLY A 50 2.80 5.28 13.71
CA GLY A 50 1.61 4.98 14.51
C GLY A 50 1.50 3.50 14.89
N ASN A 51 1.81 2.61 13.94
CA ASN A 51 1.89 1.17 14.22
C ASN A 51 3.06 0.83 15.16
N PHE A 52 4.20 1.51 15.02
CA PHE A 52 5.33 1.37 15.96
C PHE A 52 4.97 1.79 17.39
N ALA A 53 4.32 2.95 17.57
CA ALA A 53 3.91 3.43 18.88
C ALA A 53 2.98 2.43 19.59
N THR A 54 1.99 1.91 18.87
CA THR A 54 1.03 0.94 19.41
C THR A 54 1.70 -0.38 19.78
N ASN A 55 2.57 -0.93 18.91
CA ASN A 55 3.25 -2.19 19.17
C ASN A 55 4.27 -2.09 20.31
N ILE A 56 5.00 -0.97 20.41
CA ILE A 56 5.95 -0.71 21.50
C ILE A 56 5.19 -0.55 22.82
N GLN A 57 4.08 0.19 22.85
CA GLN A 57 3.26 0.36 24.05
C GLN A 57 2.60 -0.95 24.49
N ALA A 58 2.08 -1.74 23.54
CA ALA A 58 1.51 -3.06 23.82
C ALA A 58 2.58 -4.03 24.34
N GLY A 59 3.77 -4.04 23.76
CA GLY A 59 4.90 -4.86 24.22
C GLY A 59 5.41 -4.45 25.61
N ALA A 60 5.47 -3.15 25.91
CA ALA A 60 5.85 -2.65 27.22
C ALA A 60 4.83 -3.01 28.32
N LYS A 61 3.53 -3.08 27.98
CA LYS A 61 2.46 -3.32 28.95
C LYS A 61 2.08 -4.80 29.11
N TYR A 62 2.15 -5.60 28.05
CA TYR A 62 1.66 -6.99 28.02
C TYR A 62 2.73 -8.03 27.63
N GLY A 63 3.97 -7.59 27.39
CA GLY A 63 5.07 -8.46 26.96
C GLY A 63 4.75 -9.15 25.63
N TYR A 64 5.12 -10.43 25.51
CA TYR A 64 4.91 -11.24 24.30
C TYR A 64 3.48 -11.75 24.12
N SER A 65 2.56 -11.45 25.04
CA SER A 65 1.20 -12.03 25.03
C SER A 65 0.36 -11.59 23.82
N LEU A 66 0.64 -10.42 23.24
CA LEU A 66 -0.07 -9.91 22.05
C LEU A 66 0.63 -10.23 20.73
N LEU A 67 1.77 -10.92 20.74
CA LEU A 67 2.53 -11.17 19.50
C LEU A 67 1.69 -11.93 18.47
N TRP A 68 0.87 -12.89 18.91
CA TRP A 68 -0.02 -13.65 18.03
C TRP A 68 -1.10 -12.76 17.39
N VAL A 69 -1.58 -11.74 18.10
CA VAL A 69 -2.57 -10.77 17.59
C VAL A 69 -1.93 -9.93 16.48
N VAL A 70 -0.69 -9.48 16.69
CA VAL A 70 0.06 -8.71 15.69
C VAL A 70 0.28 -9.54 14.43
N VAL A 71 0.65 -10.83 14.57
CA VAL A 71 0.80 -11.74 13.43
C VAL A 71 -0.52 -11.92 12.70
N MET A 72 -1.62 -12.17 13.42
CA MET A 72 -2.95 -12.30 12.81
C MET A 72 -3.40 -11.03 12.08
N ALA A 73 -3.15 -9.85 12.67
CA ALA A 73 -3.45 -8.57 12.03
C ALA A 73 -2.66 -8.39 10.72
N ASN A 74 -1.38 -8.77 10.70
CA ASN A 74 -0.55 -8.73 9.49
C ASN A 74 -1.05 -9.71 8.41
N LEU A 75 -1.49 -10.92 8.78
CA LEU A 75 -2.07 -11.88 7.83
C LEU A 75 -3.33 -11.33 7.16
N ILE A 76 -4.22 -10.70 7.95
CA ILE A 76 -5.44 -10.07 7.44
C ILE A 76 -5.12 -8.88 6.54
N ALA A 77 -4.14 -8.06 6.92
CA ALA A 77 -3.65 -6.96 6.10
C ALA A 77 -3.12 -7.43 4.74
N MET A 78 -2.28 -8.46 4.73
CA MET A 78 -1.77 -9.07 3.49
C MET A 78 -2.89 -9.58 2.59
N LEU A 79 -3.94 -10.18 3.18
CA LEU A 79 -5.13 -10.61 2.43
C LEU A 79 -5.81 -9.41 1.74
N PHE A 80 -6.07 -8.32 2.47
CA PHE A 80 -6.72 -7.13 1.89
C PHE A 80 -5.87 -6.44 0.82
N GLN A 81 -4.56 -6.35 1.02
CA GLN A 81 -3.64 -5.82 -0.01
C GLN A 81 -3.62 -6.71 -1.26
N ALA A 82 -3.58 -8.04 -1.09
CA ALA A 82 -3.62 -8.97 -2.20
C ALA A 82 -4.93 -8.88 -2.99
N LEU A 83 -6.07 -8.70 -2.31
CA LEU A 83 -7.36 -8.50 -2.95
C LEU A 83 -7.43 -7.16 -3.70
N SER A 84 -6.95 -6.07 -3.10
CA SER A 84 -6.90 -4.75 -3.76
C SER A 84 -6.00 -4.75 -4.98
N ALA A 85 -4.83 -5.38 -4.88
CA ALA A 85 -3.91 -5.54 -6.00
C ALA A 85 -4.53 -6.40 -7.11
N LYS A 86 -5.15 -7.54 -6.76
CA LYS A 86 -5.82 -8.40 -7.72
C LYS A 86 -6.98 -7.69 -8.43
N LEU A 87 -7.76 -6.90 -7.70
CA LEU A 87 -8.83 -6.08 -8.28
C LEU A 87 -8.23 -5.12 -9.32
N GLY A 88 -7.25 -4.31 -8.94
CA GLY A 88 -6.62 -3.35 -9.84
C GLY A 88 -5.98 -3.99 -11.08
N ILE A 89 -5.33 -5.15 -10.92
CA ILE A 89 -4.71 -5.89 -12.02
C ILE A 89 -5.77 -6.43 -13.00
N VAL A 90 -6.89 -6.97 -12.50
CA VAL A 90 -7.90 -7.62 -13.34
C VAL A 90 -8.81 -6.59 -14.01
N THR A 91 -9.22 -5.55 -13.29
CA THR A 91 -10.19 -4.55 -13.78
C THR A 91 -9.52 -3.34 -14.44
N ASN A 92 -8.22 -3.13 -14.24
CA ASN A 92 -7.50 -1.89 -14.58
C ASN A 92 -8.15 -0.62 -13.97
N ARG A 93 -8.90 -0.78 -12.89
CA ARG A 93 -9.55 0.31 -12.16
C ARG A 93 -9.25 0.20 -10.68
N ASN A 94 -9.22 1.34 -10.00
CA ASN A 94 -9.04 1.35 -8.55
C ASN A 94 -10.34 0.97 -7.81
N LEU A 95 -10.21 0.65 -6.52
CA LEU A 95 -11.36 0.26 -5.70
C LEU A 95 -12.42 1.38 -5.64
N ALA A 96 -12.01 2.65 -5.59
CA ALA A 96 -12.92 3.79 -5.53
C ALA A 96 -13.74 3.95 -6.81
N GLU A 97 -13.15 3.72 -7.99
CA GLU A 97 -13.84 3.70 -9.27
C GLU A 97 -14.87 2.58 -9.33
N MET A 98 -14.51 1.37 -8.87
CA MET A 98 -15.45 0.24 -8.78
C MET A 98 -16.61 0.54 -7.83
N CYS A 99 -16.34 1.15 -6.67
CA CYS A 99 -17.38 1.56 -5.73
C CYS A 99 -18.29 2.65 -6.34
N ARG A 100 -17.71 3.60 -7.07
CA ARG A 100 -18.48 4.67 -7.72
C ARG A 100 -19.45 4.14 -8.78
N ASP A 101 -19.08 3.09 -9.49
CA ASP A 101 -19.92 2.48 -10.51
C ASP A 101 -21.04 1.60 -9.92
N GLN A 102 -20.82 1.01 -8.72
CA GLN A 102 -21.77 0.09 -8.09
C GLN A 102 -22.69 0.72 -7.03
N PHE A 103 -22.31 1.87 -6.45
CA PHE A 103 -23.08 2.51 -5.37
C PHE A 103 -23.74 3.82 -5.80
N SER A 104 -24.81 4.19 -5.08
CA SER A 104 -25.50 5.46 -5.31
C SER A 104 -24.62 6.66 -4.90
N ARG A 105 -24.78 7.79 -5.60
CA ARG A 105 -24.00 9.02 -5.39
C ARG A 105 -23.83 9.44 -3.91
N PRO A 106 -24.88 9.41 -3.05
CA PRO A 106 -24.71 9.79 -1.64
C PRO A 106 -23.75 8.89 -0.88
N VAL A 107 -23.77 7.58 -1.14
CA VAL A 107 -22.89 6.60 -0.49
C VAL A 107 -21.44 6.83 -0.92
N VAL A 108 -21.22 7.06 -2.22
CA VAL A 108 -19.88 7.33 -2.77
C VAL A 108 -19.27 8.60 -2.16
N ILE A 109 -20.07 9.67 -2.00
CA ILE A 109 -19.62 10.90 -1.35
C ILE A 109 -19.28 10.65 0.12
N GLY A 110 -20.10 9.87 0.83
CA GLY A 110 -19.82 9.49 2.21
C GLY A 110 -18.53 8.67 2.35
N MET A 111 -18.30 7.71 1.47
CA MET A 111 -17.06 6.92 1.43
C MET A 111 -15.84 7.78 1.11
N TRP A 112 -15.99 8.75 0.20
CA TRP A 112 -14.92 9.69 -0.15
C TRP A 112 -14.54 10.56 1.07
N LEU A 113 -15.52 11.16 1.75
CA LEU A 113 -15.27 11.95 2.96
C LEU A 113 -14.56 11.14 4.05
N LEU A 114 -15.01 9.90 4.29
CA LEU A 114 -14.39 9.02 5.28
C LEU A 114 -12.94 8.68 4.91
N SER A 115 -12.68 8.42 3.61
CA SER A 115 -11.33 8.12 3.12
C SER A 115 -10.40 9.32 3.25
N GLU A 116 -10.90 10.53 2.98
CA GLU A 116 -10.15 11.78 3.14
C GLU A 116 -9.75 12.00 4.60
N VAL A 117 -10.70 11.82 5.53
CA VAL A 117 -10.44 11.94 6.97
C VAL A 117 -9.43 10.88 7.45
N ALA A 118 -9.55 9.65 6.96
CA ALA A 118 -8.59 8.59 7.28
C ALA A 118 -7.18 8.93 6.77
N ALA A 119 -7.06 9.42 5.53
CA ALA A 119 -5.78 9.83 4.95
C ALA A 119 -5.14 10.98 5.74
N MET A 120 -5.91 12.01 6.14
CA MET A 120 -5.43 13.10 6.98
C MET A 120 -4.95 12.60 8.36
N ALA A 121 -5.65 11.62 8.95
CA ALA A 121 -5.24 11.05 10.23
C ALA A 121 -3.92 10.27 10.13
N THR A 122 -3.72 9.50 9.05
CA THR A 122 -2.45 8.80 8.79
C THR A 122 -1.31 9.78 8.56
N ASP A 123 -1.50 10.80 7.72
CA ASP A 123 -0.47 11.84 7.46
C ASP A 123 -0.07 12.57 8.75
N LEU A 124 -1.04 12.91 9.60
CA LEU A 124 -0.78 13.52 10.90
C LEU A 124 0.06 12.62 11.82
N ALA A 125 -0.23 11.32 11.86
CA ALA A 125 0.52 10.36 12.67
C ALA A 125 1.95 10.17 12.16
N GLU A 126 2.14 10.09 10.84
CA GLU A 126 3.45 10.02 10.20
C GLU A 126 4.28 11.29 10.44
N PHE A 127 3.67 12.46 10.27
CA PHE A 127 4.30 13.75 10.52
C PHE A 127 4.74 13.89 11.98
N LEU A 128 3.86 13.58 12.93
CA LEU A 128 4.16 13.68 14.36
C LEU A 128 5.28 12.69 14.75
N GLY A 129 5.21 11.45 14.25
CA GLY A 129 6.24 10.45 14.48
C GLY A 129 7.60 10.87 13.91
N GLY A 130 7.62 11.44 12.71
CA GLY A 130 8.82 12.00 12.08
C GLY A 130 9.39 13.18 12.85
N ALA A 131 8.54 14.11 13.31
CA ALA A 131 8.94 15.25 14.11
C ALA A 131 9.57 14.81 15.45
N ILE A 132 8.95 13.86 16.15
CA ILE A 132 9.49 13.30 17.41
C ILE A 132 10.82 12.58 17.14
N ALA A 133 10.92 11.79 16.06
CA ALA A 133 12.16 11.10 15.72
C ALA A 133 13.31 12.08 15.42
N LEU A 134 13.04 13.17 14.70
CA LEU A 134 14.03 14.23 14.44
C LEU A 134 14.39 14.99 15.71
N ALA A 135 13.41 15.29 16.57
CA ALA A 135 13.65 15.92 17.87
C ALA A 135 14.57 15.06 18.75
N LEU A 136 14.33 13.74 18.80
CA LEU A 136 15.18 12.80 19.55
C LEU A 136 16.59 12.66 18.94
N LEU A 137 16.71 12.69 17.61
CA LEU A 137 18.01 12.51 16.94
C LEU A 137 18.88 13.77 17.01
N PHE A 138 18.29 14.94 16.77
CA PHE A 138 19.01 16.21 16.66
C PHE A 138 18.85 17.12 17.89
N HIS A 139 18.13 16.66 18.93
CA HIS A 139 17.80 17.46 20.12
C HIS A 139 17.13 18.80 19.77
N MET A 140 16.38 18.83 18.65
CA MET A 140 15.60 19.99 18.23
C MET A 140 14.31 20.08 19.04
N PRO A 141 13.84 21.31 19.36
CA PRO A 141 12.61 21.52 20.12
C PRO A 141 11.34 21.04 19.39
#